data_AF-A0A7C6X8N9-F1
#
_entry.id   AF-A0A7C6X8N9-F1
#
_cell.length_a   1.000
_cell.length_b   1.000
_cell.length_c   1.000
_cell.angle_alpha   90.00
_cell.angle_beta   90.00
_cell.angle_gamma   90.00
#
_symmetry.space_group_name_H-M   'P 1'
#
loop_
_entity.id
_entity.type
_entity.pdbx_description
1 polymer ?
#
loop_
_entity_poly.entity_id
_entity_poly.type
_entity_poly.pdbx_seq_one_letter_code
_entity_poly.pdbx_strand_id
1 'polypeptide(L)'
;MLTEGHHQFDVIDAANDWSRYRMILLPDKIPMTEEIRGKVAEYLAGGGSLITSYESGMGPDKRGFVIPGMPAGFVAAADFSPDFVVARDALAEALGDAEQVMYDRGLLLKPTADAEVLADIWNPYFNRAWEHFCSHSHTPCERPSGAPAVVQKGRIIQFAHPIFAMYQRHGVRAYKQMVLSALARLLPDPLVKTDAPTTAHLTVNRQMEQRRSVLHILHYIPERRANTIDTIEDVIPLYRLRVALKREQEPARVYLAPSGDAMACTYRGGYAEVVVPEVRGHQMVVFED
;
A
#
# COMPACT_ATOMS: atom_id res chain seq x y z
N MET A 1 -0.54 0.51 6.73
CA MET A 1 -0.27 0.97 5.34
C MET A 1 -1.53 1.36 4.57
N LEU A 2 -2.37 0.43 4.10
CA LEU A 2 -3.56 0.80 3.29
C LEU A 2 -4.55 1.70 4.04
N THR A 3 -4.84 1.37 5.31
CA THR A 3 -5.66 2.19 6.20
C THR A 3 -5.11 3.62 6.31
N GLU A 4 -3.79 3.75 6.49
CA GLU A 4 -3.10 5.04 6.62
C GLU A 4 -3.00 5.83 5.30
N GLY A 5 -3.13 5.13 4.16
CA GLY A 5 -3.28 5.74 2.84
C GLY A 5 -4.74 5.88 2.40
N HIS A 6 -5.69 5.62 3.30
CA HIS A 6 -7.13 5.77 3.12
C HIS A 6 -7.74 4.97 1.96
N HIS A 7 -7.10 3.86 1.59
CA HIS A 7 -7.64 2.93 0.59
C HIS A 7 -8.60 1.94 1.26
N GLN A 8 -9.75 1.71 0.62
CA GLN A 8 -10.70 0.68 1.03
C GLN A 8 -10.24 -0.67 0.47
N PHE A 9 -10.25 -1.69 1.33
CA PHE A 9 -9.79 -3.04 1.01
C PHE A 9 -10.54 -4.07 1.84
N ASP A 10 -10.51 -5.31 1.36
CA ASP A 10 -10.90 -6.49 2.11
C ASP A 10 -9.68 -7.38 2.36
N VAL A 11 -9.73 -8.19 3.41
CA VAL A 11 -8.81 -9.32 3.59
C VAL A 11 -9.52 -10.54 3.04
N ILE A 12 -8.96 -11.13 1.99
CA ILE A 12 -9.57 -12.22 1.24
C ILE A 12 -8.68 -13.47 1.24
N ASP A 13 -9.28 -14.62 0.94
CA ASP A 13 -8.62 -15.91 0.81
C ASP A 13 -8.91 -16.60 -0.54
N ALA A 14 -8.54 -17.87 -0.64
CA ALA A 14 -8.75 -18.71 -1.81
C ALA A 14 -10.23 -18.99 -2.11
N ALA A 15 -11.15 -18.82 -1.17
CA ALA A 15 -12.58 -19.07 -1.37
C ALA A 15 -13.33 -17.84 -1.91
N ASN A 16 -12.80 -16.63 -1.72
CA ASN A 16 -13.43 -15.40 -2.20
C ASN A 16 -13.39 -15.27 -3.74
N ASP A 17 -14.37 -14.57 -4.33
CA ASP A 17 -14.36 -14.20 -5.74
C ASP A 17 -13.42 -13.01 -6.00
N TRP A 18 -12.32 -13.27 -6.70
CA TRP A 18 -11.27 -12.29 -6.97
C TRP A 18 -11.64 -11.31 -8.09
N SER A 19 -12.63 -11.63 -8.93
CA SER A 19 -13.06 -10.77 -10.05
C SER A 19 -13.68 -9.45 -9.58
N ARG A 20 -14.11 -9.39 -8.31
CA ARG A 20 -14.68 -8.19 -7.68
C ARG A 20 -13.63 -7.12 -7.36
N TYR A 21 -12.34 -7.46 -7.43
CA TYR A 21 -11.25 -6.58 -7.01
C TYR A 21 -10.44 -6.08 -8.20
N ARG A 22 -10.33 -4.75 -8.34
CA ARG A 22 -9.48 -4.15 -9.38
C ARG A 22 -7.98 -4.41 -9.17
N MET A 23 -7.59 -4.68 -7.92
CA MET A 23 -6.23 -5.02 -7.54
C MET A 23 -6.21 -6.00 -6.37
N ILE A 24 -5.24 -6.88 -6.35
CA ILE A 24 -4.87 -7.73 -5.21
C ILE A 24 -3.44 -7.42 -4.76
N LEU A 25 -3.21 -7.43 -3.44
CA LEU A 25 -1.88 -7.41 -2.85
C LEU A 25 -1.55 -8.80 -2.30
N LEU A 26 -0.39 -9.35 -2.64
CA LEU A 26 0.15 -10.58 -2.04
C LEU A 26 1.32 -10.22 -1.11
N PRO A 27 1.07 -10.03 0.20
CA PRO A 27 2.07 -9.50 1.11
C PRO A 27 3.10 -10.57 1.52
N ASP A 28 4.35 -10.31 1.14
CA ASP A 28 5.60 -10.94 1.56
C ASP A 28 5.78 -12.45 1.36
N LYS A 29 4.82 -13.28 1.77
CA LYS A 29 4.93 -14.74 1.80
C LYS A 29 3.59 -15.41 1.51
N ILE A 30 3.09 -15.28 0.29
CA ILE A 30 1.95 -16.08 -0.20
C ILE A 30 2.46 -17.20 -1.13
N PRO A 31 2.50 -18.47 -0.67
CA PRO A 31 2.95 -19.58 -1.50
C PRO A 31 1.93 -19.90 -2.60
N MET A 32 2.39 -20.04 -3.84
CA MET A 32 1.54 -20.37 -4.99
C MET A 32 1.29 -21.88 -5.05
N THR A 33 0.30 -22.34 -4.30
CA THR A 33 -0.28 -23.69 -4.52
C THR A 33 -0.92 -23.76 -5.92
N GLU A 34 -1.24 -24.98 -6.36
CA GLU A 34 -1.92 -25.18 -7.65
C GLU A 34 -3.21 -24.35 -7.75
N GLU A 35 -4.02 -24.37 -6.69
CA GLU A 35 -5.26 -23.63 -6.57
C GLU A 35 -5.04 -22.12 -6.68
N ILE A 36 -4.16 -21.56 -5.85
CA ILE A 36 -3.88 -20.11 -5.85
C ILE A 36 -3.30 -19.67 -7.18
N ARG A 37 -2.42 -20.47 -7.78
CA ARG A 37 -1.83 -20.18 -9.10
C ARG A 37 -2.89 -20.11 -10.19
N GLY A 38 -3.84 -21.04 -10.20
CA GLY A 38 -4.99 -21.02 -11.11
C GLY A 38 -5.80 -19.74 -10.97
N LYS A 39 -6.16 -19.36 -9.74
CA LYS A 39 -6.93 -18.12 -9.47
C LYS A 39 -6.17 -16.86 -9.86
N VAL A 40 -4.86 -16.79 -9.60
CA VAL A 40 -4.03 -15.65 -10.04
C VAL A 40 -4.01 -15.54 -11.56
N ALA A 41 -3.88 -16.67 -12.28
CA ALA A 41 -3.86 -16.67 -13.73
C ALA A 41 -5.19 -16.17 -14.33
N GLU A 42 -6.33 -16.67 -13.83
CA GLU A 42 -7.67 -16.22 -14.22
C GLU A 42 -7.87 -14.73 -13.90
N TYR A 43 -7.46 -14.30 -12.71
CA TYR A 43 -7.55 -12.91 -12.27
C TYR A 43 -6.79 -11.96 -13.18
N LEU A 44 -5.54 -12.30 -13.54
CA LEU A 44 -4.72 -11.50 -14.44
C LEU A 44 -5.29 -11.50 -15.87
N ALA A 45 -5.79 -12.65 -16.35
CA ALA A 45 -6.44 -12.75 -17.65
C ALA A 45 -7.71 -11.89 -17.75
N GLY A 46 -8.44 -11.73 -16.65
CA GLY A 46 -9.57 -10.81 -16.51
C GLY A 46 -9.19 -9.33 -16.39
N GLY A 47 -7.90 -8.98 -16.50
CA GLY A 47 -7.41 -7.61 -16.39
C GLY A 47 -7.17 -7.15 -14.95
N GLY A 48 -7.00 -8.07 -14.00
CA GLY A 48 -6.60 -7.76 -12.63
C GLY A 48 -5.23 -7.08 -12.53
N SER A 49 -4.96 -6.43 -11.41
CA SER A 49 -3.64 -5.87 -11.07
C SER A 49 -3.09 -6.51 -9.81
N LEU A 50 -1.77 -6.68 -9.77
CA LEU A 50 -1.11 -7.38 -8.68
C LEU A 50 0.08 -6.57 -8.15
N ILE A 51 0.16 -6.43 -6.84
CA ILE A 51 1.43 -6.09 -6.18
C ILE A 51 1.83 -7.27 -5.32
N THR A 52 3.06 -7.73 -5.51
CA THR A 52 3.68 -8.81 -4.75
C THR A 52 4.92 -8.28 -4.06
N SER A 53 5.26 -8.83 -2.90
CA SER A 53 6.50 -8.51 -2.22
C SER A 53 7.22 -9.77 -1.76
N TYR A 54 8.55 -9.68 -1.71
CA TYR A 54 9.45 -10.72 -1.23
C TYR A 54 9.17 -12.09 -1.88
N GLU A 55 8.84 -13.12 -1.11
CA GLU A 55 8.61 -14.50 -1.55
C GLU A 55 7.19 -14.73 -2.09
N SER A 56 6.27 -13.75 -2.00
CA SER A 56 4.92 -13.90 -2.56
C SER A 56 4.96 -14.14 -4.07
N GLY A 57 4.23 -15.16 -4.52
CA GLY A 57 4.22 -15.56 -5.93
C GLY A 57 5.22 -16.67 -6.25
N MET A 58 6.04 -17.09 -5.28
CA MET A 58 6.89 -18.28 -5.43
C MET A 58 6.11 -19.58 -5.31
N GLY A 59 6.60 -20.61 -5.99
CA GLY A 59 6.14 -21.98 -5.75
C GLY A 59 6.40 -22.42 -4.29
N PRO A 60 5.73 -23.48 -3.79
CA PRO A 60 5.91 -23.96 -2.42
C PRO A 60 7.34 -24.40 -2.10
N ASP A 61 8.13 -24.73 -3.12
CA ASP A 61 9.55 -25.10 -3.02
C ASP A 61 10.51 -23.89 -2.93
N LYS A 62 9.99 -22.66 -3.08
CA LYS A 62 10.73 -21.39 -3.05
C LYS A 62 11.87 -21.29 -4.08
N ARG A 63 11.79 -22.03 -5.18
CA ARG A 63 12.84 -21.99 -6.23
C ARG A 63 12.67 -20.86 -7.22
N GLY A 64 11.50 -20.23 -7.25
CA GLY A 64 11.25 -19.05 -8.06
C GLY A 64 9.78 -18.68 -8.14
N PHE A 65 9.50 -17.53 -8.75
CA PHE A 65 8.15 -17.05 -9.00
C PHE A 65 7.48 -17.87 -10.10
N VAL A 66 6.24 -18.30 -9.86
CA VAL A 66 5.46 -19.15 -10.77
C VAL A 66 4.19 -18.47 -11.28
N ILE A 67 4.03 -17.17 -11.00
CA ILE A 67 2.95 -16.34 -11.54
C ILE A 67 3.26 -16.01 -13.01
N PRO A 68 2.32 -16.22 -13.94
CA PRO A 68 2.49 -15.80 -15.33
C PRO A 68 2.69 -14.28 -15.46
N GLY A 69 3.67 -13.86 -16.25
CA GLY A 69 3.91 -12.44 -16.53
C GLY A 69 4.67 -11.67 -15.44
N MET A 70 5.25 -12.37 -14.45
CA MET A 70 6.07 -11.74 -13.42
C MET A 70 7.14 -10.80 -13.98
N PRO A 71 7.35 -9.62 -13.36
CA PRO A 71 8.29 -8.61 -13.86
C PRO A 71 9.76 -8.99 -13.66
N ALA A 72 10.05 -9.94 -12.77
CA ALA A 72 11.40 -10.37 -12.48
C ALA A 72 11.43 -11.85 -12.05
N GLY A 73 12.55 -12.52 -12.35
CA GLY A 73 12.88 -13.82 -11.80
C GLY A 73 13.63 -13.71 -10.47
N PHE A 74 13.52 -14.75 -9.64
CA PHE A 74 14.32 -14.90 -8.43
C PHE A 74 15.73 -15.39 -8.78
N VAL A 75 16.75 -14.81 -8.14
CA VAL A 75 18.15 -15.26 -8.26
C VAL A 75 18.61 -15.93 -6.97
N ALA A 76 18.59 -15.18 -5.87
CA ALA A 76 19.04 -15.62 -4.55
C ALA A 76 18.50 -14.67 -3.46
N ALA A 77 18.76 -14.97 -2.19
CA ALA A 77 18.63 -13.96 -1.13
C ALA A 77 19.68 -12.84 -1.33
N ALA A 78 19.39 -11.61 -0.92
CA ALA A 78 20.36 -10.51 -0.96
C ALA A 78 21.58 -10.80 -0.10
N ASP A 79 22.78 -10.52 -0.64
CA ASP A 79 24.05 -10.72 0.06
C ASP A 79 24.20 -9.75 1.24
N PHE A 80 23.66 -8.53 1.12
CA PHE A 80 23.72 -7.48 2.13
C PHE A 80 22.44 -7.38 2.94
N SER A 81 22.57 -7.14 4.25
CA SER A 81 21.47 -6.83 5.15
C SER A 81 22.01 -6.12 6.40
N PRO A 82 21.61 -4.87 6.66
CA PRO A 82 20.72 -4.05 5.83
C PRO A 82 21.34 -3.67 4.48
N ASP A 83 20.48 -3.39 3.50
CA ASP A 83 20.83 -2.71 2.25
C ASP A 83 20.07 -1.38 2.14
N PHE A 84 20.12 -0.71 0.99
CA PHE A 84 19.45 0.56 0.76
C PHE A 84 18.63 0.53 -0.53
N VAL A 85 17.58 1.34 -0.58
CA VAL A 85 16.76 1.53 -1.77
C VAL A 85 16.81 2.99 -2.21
N VAL A 86 17.09 3.18 -3.49
CA VAL A 86 17.02 4.49 -4.16
C VAL A 86 15.90 4.44 -5.19
N ALA A 87 14.95 5.35 -5.08
CA ALA A 87 13.87 5.46 -6.05
C ALA A 87 14.40 5.99 -7.40
N ARG A 88 13.84 5.47 -8.50
CA ARG A 88 13.93 6.14 -9.81
C ARG A 88 12.79 7.15 -9.94
N ASP A 89 12.81 7.94 -11.01
CA ASP A 89 11.81 9.00 -11.30
C ASP A 89 10.36 8.56 -11.03
N ALA A 90 10.01 7.31 -11.39
CA ALA A 90 8.69 6.73 -11.20
C ALA A 90 8.21 6.65 -9.73
N LEU A 91 9.12 6.65 -8.75
CA LEU A 91 8.85 6.62 -7.30
C LEU A 91 9.54 7.78 -6.55
N ALA A 92 10.29 8.66 -7.24
CA ALA A 92 11.15 9.66 -6.65
C ALA A 92 10.38 10.72 -5.85
N GLU A 93 9.18 11.13 -6.30
CA GLU A 93 8.34 12.09 -5.56
C GLU A 93 8.03 11.61 -4.13
N ALA A 94 7.93 10.31 -3.94
CA ALA A 94 7.54 9.71 -2.67
C ALA A 94 8.72 9.54 -1.69
N LEU A 95 9.92 9.30 -2.21
CA LEU A 95 11.11 8.98 -1.40
C LEU A 95 12.13 10.11 -1.34
N GLY A 96 12.04 11.09 -2.24
CA GLY A 96 13.08 12.10 -2.44
C GLY A 96 14.36 11.49 -3.03
N ASP A 97 15.39 12.33 -3.08
CA ASP A 97 16.74 11.96 -3.54
C ASP A 97 17.58 11.49 -2.35
N ALA A 98 17.19 10.37 -1.74
CA ALA A 98 17.88 9.82 -0.57
C ALA A 98 17.81 8.29 -0.52
N GLU A 99 18.91 7.67 -0.10
CA GLU A 99 19.03 6.24 0.15
C GLU A 99 18.19 5.84 1.37
N GLN A 100 17.14 5.05 1.13
CA GLN A 100 16.28 4.54 2.19
C GLN A 100 16.86 3.23 2.71
N VAL A 101 17.31 3.21 3.96
CA VAL A 101 17.80 1.98 4.59
C VAL A 101 16.68 0.93 4.66
N MET A 102 17.00 -0.30 4.28
CA MET A 102 16.13 -1.47 4.35
C MET A 102 16.69 -2.43 5.39
N TYR A 103 16.08 -2.43 6.57
CA TYR A 103 16.61 -3.14 7.74
C TYR A 103 16.63 -4.67 7.63
N ASP A 104 15.74 -5.23 6.81
CA ASP A 104 15.62 -6.68 6.65
C ASP A 104 16.07 -7.11 5.27
N ARG A 105 16.62 -8.33 5.20
CA ARG A 105 17.12 -8.93 3.97
C ARG A 105 16.02 -9.06 2.91
N GLY A 106 16.31 -8.58 1.71
CA GLY A 106 15.49 -8.79 0.51
C GLY A 106 15.97 -9.95 -0.36
N LEU A 107 15.52 -9.96 -1.61
CA LEU A 107 15.91 -10.91 -2.64
C LEU A 107 16.73 -10.21 -3.73
N LEU A 108 17.65 -10.94 -4.36
CA LEU A 108 18.21 -10.55 -5.65
C LEU A 108 17.23 -10.97 -6.75
N LEU A 109 16.77 -9.97 -7.49
CA LEU A 109 15.83 -10.13 -8.60
C LEU A 109 16.53 -9.88 -9.94
N LYS A 110 16.12 -10.60 -10.97
CA LYS A 110 16.52 -10.34 -12.35
C LYS A 110 15.32 -9.88 -13.17
N PRO A 111 15.22 -8.59 -13.54
CA PRO A 111 14.15 -8.08 -14.39
C PRO A 111 14.03 -8.86 -15.70
N THR A 112 12.81 -9.00 -16.22
CA THR A 112 12.61 -9.36 -17.62
C THR A 112 12.96 -8.17 -18.52
N ALA A 113 13.26 -8.44 -19.80
CA ALA A 113 13.72 -7.40 -20.73
C ALA A 113 12.70 -6.28 -20.96
N ASP A 114 11.42 -6.57 -20.76
CA ASP A 114 10.28 -5.65 -20.93
C ASP A 114 9.76 -5.07 -19.61
N ALA A 115 10.48 -5.27 -18.51
CA ALA A 115 10.11 -4.75 -17.21
C ALA A 115 10.75 -3.38 -16.92
N GLU A 116 10.00 -2.49 -16.28
CA GLU A 116 10.45 -1.20 -15.80
C GLU A 116 10.96 -1.36 -14.36
N VAL A 117 12.22 -1.00 -14.11
CA VAL A 117 12.74 -0.91 -12.75
C VAL A 117 12.31 0.44 -12.15
N LEU A 118 11.62 0.41 -11.02
CA LEU A 118 11.09 1.58 -10.34
C LEU A 118 11.99 2.08 -9.20
N ALA A 119 12.83 1.21 -8.66
CA ALA A 119 13.82 1.53 -7.63
C ALA A 119 14.97 0.51 -7.66
N ASP A 120 16.16 0.94 -7.26
CA ASP A 120 17.38 0.14 -7.25
C ASP A 120 17.85 -0.18 -5.82
N ILE A 121 18.48 -1.34 -5.65
CA ILE A 121 19.16 -1.71 -4.41
C ILE A 121 20.58 -1.15 -4.44
N TRP A 122 21.01 -0.56 -3.33
CA TRP A 122 22.37 -0.09 -3.09
C TRP A 122 22.96 -0.82 -1.88
N ASN A 123 24.25 -1.14 -1.97
CA ASN A 123 24.95 -1.92 -0.96
C ASN A 123 25.78 -1.00 -0.03
N PRO A 124 25.91 -1.36 1.26
CA PRO A 124 26.90 -0.76 2.14
C PRO A 124 28.32 -1.23 1.81
N TYR A 125 29.33 -0.60 2.43
CA TYR A 125 30.73 -1.05 2.35
C TYR A 125 30.91 -2.54 2.68
N PHE A 126 30.23 -2.98 3.75
CA PHE A 126 30.30 -4.35 4.27
C PHE A 126 29.07 -4.65 5.13
N ASN A 127 28.74 -5.94 5.24
CA ASN A 127 27.85 -6.41 6.30
C ASN A 127 28.54 -6.33 7.65
N ARG A 128 27.86 -5.77 8.65
CA ARG A 128 28.36 -5.79 10.03
C ARG A 128 28.52 -7.24 10.48
N ALA A 129 29.71 -7.55 10.97
CA ALA A 129 30.08 -8.83 11.56
C ALA A 129 30.96 -8.54 12.77
N TRP A 130 31.34 -9.57 13.53
CA TRP A 130 32.20 -9.34 14.70
C TRP A 130 33.58 -8.78 14.31
N GLU A 131 34.08 -9.10 13.11
CA GLU A 131 35.32 -8.54 12.53
C GLU A 131 35.12 -7.19 11.82
N HIS A 132 33.88 -6.82 11.48
CA HIS A 132 33.57 -5.63 10.68
C HIS A 132 32.61 -4.71 11.43
N PHE A 133 33.20 -3.76 12.17
CA PHE A 133 32.48 -2.87 13.07
C PHE A 133 32.07 -1.54 12.43
N CYS A 134 30.89 -1.07 12.82
CA CYS A 134 30.42 0.30 12.64
C CYS A 134 29.68 0.71 13.93
N SER A 135 29.88 1.95 14.39
CA SER A 135 29.24 2.48 15.61
C SER A 135 27.73 2.74 15.45
N HIS A 136 27.22 2.73 14.22
CA HIS A 136 25.80 2.91 13.89
C HIS A 136 25.09 1.56 13.69
N SER A 137 23.76 1.58 13.70
CA SER A 137 22.94 0.38 13.49
C SER A 137 23.14 -0.26 12.11
N HIS A 138 23.55 0.53 11.11
CA HIS A 138 23.87 0.09 9.75
C HIS A 138 25.18 0.71 9.26
N THR A 139 25.89 -0.02 8.40
CA THR A 139 27.07 0.50 7.69
C THR A 139 26.62 1.49 6.61
N PRO A 140 27.32 2.61 6.36
CA PRO A 140 26.93 3.57 5.34
C PRO A 140 26.82 2.97 3.93
N CYS A 141 25.94 3.54 3.12
CA CYS A 141 25.76 3.20 1.71
C CYS A 141 27.02 3.54 0.89
N GLU A 142 27.34 2.70 -0.09
CA GLU A 142 28.52 2.87 -0.95
C GLU A 142 28.16 2.99 -2.43
N ARG A 143 27.44 1.98 -2.95
CA ARG A 143 27.33 1.80 -4.41
C ARG A 143 26.06 1.08 -4.83
N PRO A 144 25.60 1.28 -6.08
CA PRO A 144 24.55 0.47 -6.67
C PRO A 144 24.91 -1.02 -6.65
N SER A 145 23.95 -1.88 -6.32
CA SER A 145 24.13 -3.34 -6.38
C SER A 145 24.03 -3.90 -7.80
N GLY A 146 23.39 -3.15 -8.71
CA GLY A 146 22.97 -3.64 -10.02
C GLY A 146 21.67 -4.47 -10.00
N ALA A 147 21.09 -4.71 -8.81
CA ALA A 147 19.81 -5.38 -8.63
C ALA A 147 18.68 -4.37 -8.36
N PRO A 148 17.45 -4.64 -8.83
CA PRO A 148 16.31 -3.77 -8.58
C PRO A 148 15.68 -4.06 -7.22
N ALA A 149 15.11 -3.03 -6.61
CA ALA A 149 14.30 -3.14 -5.40
C ALA A 149 12.81 -3.28 -5.72
N VAL A 150 12.36 -2.61 -6.78
CA VAL A 150 10.96 -2.63 -7.22
C VAL A 150 10.93 -2.70 -8.75
N VAL A 151 10.17 -3.66 -9.30
CA VAL A 151 10.08 -3.87 -10.75
C VAL A 151 8.61 -3.98 -11.16
N GLN A 152 8.24 -3.33 -12.25
CA GLN A 152 6.91 -3.39 -12.85
C GLN A 152 6.94 -4.00 -14.25
N LYS A 153 5.93 -4.82 -14.56
CA LYS A 153 5.62 -5.27 -15.91
C LYS A 153 4.11 -5.27 -16.10
N GLY A 154 3.63 -4.43 -16.99
CA GLY A 154 2.20 -4.24 -17.20
C GLY A 154 1.47 -3.96 -15.89
N ARG A 155 0.64 -4.92 -15.47
CA ARG A 155 -0.24 -4.83 -14.29
C ARG A 155 0.31 -5.49 -13.02
N ILE A 156 1.59 -5.90 -13.03
CA ILE A 156 2.24 -6.59 -11.91
C ILE A 156 3.44 -5.77 -11.44
N ILE A 157 3.52 -5.51 -10.13
CA ILE A 157 4.69 -4.91 -9.46
C ILE A 157 5.23 -5.89 -8.42
N GLN A 158 6.54 -6.17 -8.45
CA GLN A 158 7.25 -6.99 -7.46
C GLN A 158 8.20 -6.13 -6.65
N PHE A 159 8.13 -6.25 -5.32
CA PHE A 159 9.10 -5.71 -4.37
C PHE A 159 10.10 -6.79 -3.96
N ALA A 160 11.40 -6.48 -3.94
CA ALA A 160 12.45 -7.41 -3.52
C ALA A 160 12.41 -7.71 -2.01
N HIS A 161 11.97 -6.75 -1.21
CA HIS A 161 12.00 -6.82 0.26
C HIS A 161 10.64 -7.24 0.86
N PRO A 162 10.64 -7.80 2.09
CA PRO A 162 9.41 -8.10 2.83
C PRO A 162 8.79 -6.82 3.41
N ILE A 163 8.38 -5.92 2.51
CA ILE A 163 8.10 -4.51 2.79
C ILE A 163 6.96 -4.31 3.80
N PHE A 164 5.98 -5.23 3.84
CA PHE A 164 4.85 -5.12 4.77
C PHE A 164 5.28 -5.50 6.19
N ALA A 165 5.95 -6.64 6.36
CA ALA A 165 6.52 -7.08 7.63
C ALA A 165 7.61 -6.13 8.12
N MET A 166 8.38 -5.52 7.21
CA MET A 166 9.36 -4.48 7.54
C MET A 166 8.70 -3.23 8.11
N TYR A 167 7.60 -2.78 7.51
CA TYR A 167 6.89 -1.62 8.04
C TYR A 167 6.26 -1.90 9.40
N GLN A 168 5.68 -3.09 9.57
CA GLN A 168 5.13 -3.51 10.86
C GLN A 168 6.21 -3.51 11.96
N ARG A 169 7.44 -3.93 11.64
CA ARG A 169 8.54 -4.04 12.62
C ARG A 169 9.26 -2.71 12.87
N HIS A 170 9.50 -1.92 11.83
CA HIS A 170 10.41 -0.77 11.89
C HIS A 170 9.69 0.59 11.79
N GLY A 171 8.43 0.62 11.34
CA GLY A 171 7.65 1.86 11.22
C GLY A 171 8.23 2.90 10.25
N VAL A 172 9.15 2.51 9.36
CA VAL A 172 9.82 3.46 8.45
C VAL A 172 8.83 3.99 7.42
N ARG A 173 8.62 5.31 7.43
CA ARG A 173 7.66 6.01 6.55
C ARG A 173 7.88 5.71 5.06
N ALA A 174 9.14 5.66 4.63
CA ALA A 174 9.51 5.40 3.24
C ALA A 174 8.92 4.08 2.71
N TYR A 175 8.85 3.03 3.54
CA TYR A 175 8.31 1.74 3.11
C TYR A 175 6.84 1.84 2.71
N LYS A 176 6.04 2.55 3.52
CA LYS A 176 4.64 2.83 3.20
C LYS A 176 4.53 3.69 1.95
N GLN A 177 5.37 4.72 1.81
CA GLN A 177 5.34 5.61 0.65
C GLN A 177 5.61 4.85 -0.66
N MET A 178 6.60 3.96 -0.70
CA MET A 178 6.84 3.12 -1.88
C MET A 178 5.63 2.27 -2.27
N VAL A 179 4.98 1.64 -1.28
CA VAL A 179 3.80 0.80 -1.53
C VAL A 179 2.63 1.64 -2.04
N LEU A 180 2.36 2.82 -1.45
CA LEU A 180 1.28 3.70 -1.90
C LEU A 180 1.55 4.30 -3.29
N SER A 181 2.80 4.59 -3.64
CA SER A 181 3.16 5.04 -4.99
C SER A 181 3.03 3.92 -6.03
N ALA A 182 3.46 2.70 -5.70
CA ALA A 182 3.21 1.53 -6.56
C ALA A 182 1.70 1.27 -6.74
N LEU A 183 0.93 1.44 -5.67
CA LEU A 183 -0.53 1.32 -5.68
C LEU A 183 -1.17 2.35 -6.62
N ALA A 184 -0.77 3.63 -6.55
CA ALA A 184 -1.29 4.70 -7.40
C ALA A 184 -1.05 4.46 -8.91
N ARG A 185 0.04 3.77 -9.27
CA ARG A 185 0.34 3.43 -10.67
C ARG A 185 -0.64 2.42 -11.27
N LEU A 186 -1.12 1.49 -10.45
CA LEU A 186 -2.01 0.41 -10.88
C LEU A 186 -3.50 0.68 -10.54
N LEU A 187 -3.76 1.58 -9.58
CA LEU A 187 -5.09 2.03 -9.15
C LEU A 187 -5.13 3.58 -9.07
N PRO A 188 -5.07 4.29 -10.22
CA PRO A 188 -4.96 5.76 -10.26
C PRO A 188 -6.22 6.52 -9.80
N ASP A 189 -7.34 5.81 -9.72
CA ASP A 189 -8.67 6.32 -9.43
C ASP A 189 -9.31 5.53 -8.26
N PRO A 190 -8.76 5.69 -7.03
CA PRO A 190 -9.20 4.97 -5.83
C PRO A 190 -10.64 5.35 -5.44
N LEU A 191 -11.29 4.51 -4.62
CA LEU A 191 -12.66 4.74 -4.18
C LEU A 191 -12.80 6.04 -3.38
N VAL A 192 -11.83 6.37 -2.53
CA VAL A 192 -11.79 7.62 -1.78
C VAL A 192 -10.50 8.37 -2.09
N LYS A 193 -10.60 9.68 -2.31
CA LYS A 193 -9.47 10.62 -2.28
C LYS A 193 -9.68 11.57 -1.10
N THR A 194 -8.61 11.89 -0.38
CA THR A 194 -8.69 12.73 0.82
C THR A 194 -7.35 13.39 1.14
N ASP A 195 -7.38 14.47 1.89
CA ASP A 195 -6.21 15.09 2.54
C ASP A 195 -6.14 14.80 4.04
N ALA A 196 -6.87 13.78 4.50
CA ALA A 196 -6.86 13.34 5.90
C ALA A 196 -5.44 12.95 6.36
N PRO A 197 -5.12 13.13 7.66
CA PRO A 197 -3.88 12.60 8.19
C PRO A 197 -3.89 11.07 8.20
N THR A 198 -2.71 10.46 8.29
CA THR A 198 -2.56 8.99 8.34
C THR A 198 -3.21 8.34 9.56
N THR A 199 -3.53 9.16 10.58
CA THR A 199 -4.24 8.78 11.81
C THR A 199 -5.74 8.68 11.63
N ALA A 200 -6.30 9.19 10.53
CA ALA A 200 -7.72 9.08 10.24
C ALA A 200 -8.05 7.75 9.56
N HIS A 201 -9.12 7.10 9.98
CA HIS A 201 -9.66 5.90 9.35
C HIS A 201 -10.90 6.28 8.54
N LEU A 202 -10.90 5.93 7.25
CA LEU A 202 -12.00 6.22 6.33
C LEU A 202 -12.55 4.90 5.78
N THR A 203 -13.79 4.57 6.17
CA THR A 203 -14.49 3.37 5.70
C THR A 203 -15.73 3.75 4.91
N VAL A 204 -16.04 2.97 3.88
CA VAL A 204 -17.23 3.20 3.05
C VAL A 204 -18.16 2.01 3.23
N ASN A 205 -19.40 2.29 3.64
CA ASN A 205 -20.46 1.29 3.73
C ASN A 205 -21.53 1.59 2.68
N ARG A 206 -21.72 0.67 1.75
CA ARG A 206 -22.82 0.74 0.78
C ARG A 206 -24.07 0.10 1.36
N GLN A 207 -25.13 0.88 1.49
CA GLN A 207 -26.44 0.47 1.99
C GLN A 207 -27.40 0.34 0.80
N MET A 208 -27.47 -0.88 0.25
CA MET A 208 -28.16 -1.14 -1.02
C MET A 208 -29.67 -0.88 -0.94
N GLU A 209 -30.33 -1.30 0.13
CA GLU A 209 -31.78 -1.10 0.33
C GLU A 209 -32.14 0.38 0.45
N GLN A 210 -31.30 1.15 1.13
CA GLN A 210 -31.47 2.60 1.33
C GLN A 210 -30.87 3.42 0.17
N ARG A 211 -30.33 2.76 -0.87
CA ARG A 211 -29.71 3.38 -2.05
C ARG A 211 -28.73 4.51 -1.70
N ARG A 212 -27.84 4.25 -0.73
CA ARG A 212 -26.89 5.27 -0.28
C ARG A 212 -25.55 4.68 0.11
N SER A 213 -24.52 5.50 0.06
CA SER A 213 -23.17 5.17 0.54
C SER A 213 -22.85 6.05 1.74
N VAL A 214 -22.33 5.47 2.81
CA VAL A 214 -21.93 6.17 4.03
C VAL A 214 -20.40 6.11 4.13
N LEU A 215 -19.75 7.26 4.02
CA LEU A 215 -18.34 7.42 4.35
C LEU A 215 -18.24 7.74 5.84
N HIS A 216 -17.70 6.80 6.62
CA HIS A 216 -17.45 7.00 8.05
C HIS A 216 -15.98 7.36 8.27
N ILE A 217 -15.76 8.49 8.91
CA ILE A 217 -14.46 9.04 9.22
C ILE A 217 -14.26 8.96 10.73
N LEU A 218 -13.20 8.30 11.17
CA LEU A 218 -12.80 8.23 12.58
C LEU A 218 -11.42 8.86 12.73
N HIS A 219 -11.24 9.68 13.76
CA HIS A 219 -9.96 10.27 14.12
C HIS A 219 -9.76 10.17 15.63
N TYR A 220 -9.15 9.06 16.03
CA TYR A 220 -8.68 8.80 17.39
C TYR A 220 -7.23 8.34 17.29
N ILE A 221 -6.34 8.95 18.07
CA ILE A 221 -4.91 8.65 18.02
C ILE A 221 -4.56 7.83 19.27
N PRO A 222 -4.29 6.52 19.12
CA PRO A 222 -3.80 5.73 20.24
C PRO A 222 -2.39 6.18 20.61
N GLU A 223 -2.15 6.37 21.90
CA GLU A 223 -0.84 6.72 22.45
C GLU A 223 -0.34 5.61 23.38
N ARG A 224 0.95 5.28 23.25
CA ARG A 224 1.63 4.34 24.15
C ARG A 224 1.89 5.02 25.50
N ARG A 225 0.95 4.88 26.43
CA ARG A 225 1.06 5.39 27.81
C ARG A 225 1.25 4.30 28.87
N ALA A 226 0.88 3.05 28.56
CA ALA A 226 1.09 1.89 29.39
C ALA A 226 1.85 0.79 28.63
N ASN A 227 2.56 -0.10 29.34
CA ASN A 227 3.39 -1.12 28.69
C ASN A 227 2.61 -2.15 27.86
N THR A 228 1.32 -2.34 28.16
CA THR A 228 0.51 -3.44 27.61
C THR A 228 -0.62 -2.98 26.70
N ILE A 229 -0.94 -1.69 26.67
CA ILE A 229 -2.09 -1.17 25.91
C ILE A 229 -1.83 0.28 25.49
N ASP A 230 -2.33 0.62 24.31
CA ASP A 230 -2.40 2.00 23.83
C ASP A 230 -3.71 2.63 24.31
N THR A 231 -3.66 3.85 24.83
CA THR A 231 -4.83 4.57 25.33
C THR A 231 -5.24 5.69 24.38
N ILE A 232 -6.52 6.06 24.42
CA ILE A 232 -7.06 7.22 23.71
C ILE A 232 -7.61 8.16 24.79
N GLU A 233 -7.01 9.34 24.94
CA GLU A 233 -7.41 10.33 25.95
C GLU A 233 -8.00 11.57 25.27
N ASP A 234 -7.27 12.12 24.30
CA ASP A 234 -7.65 13.34 23.61
C ASP A 234 -8.39 13.08 22.29
N VAL A 235 -9.42 13.91 22.05
CA VAL A 235 -10.11 13.97 20.76
C VAL A 235 -9.63 15.21 20.02
N ILE A 236 -8.66 15.02 19.13
CA ILE A 236 -8.11 16.08 18.28
C ILE A 236 -9.03 16.27 17.06
N PRO A 237 -9.73 17.41 16.92
CA PRO A 237 -10.63 17.63 15.79
C PRO A 237 -9.85 17.86 14.48
N LEU A 238 -10.36 17.33 13.38
CA LEU A 238 -9.94 17.70 12.02
C LEU A 238 -10.91 18.72 11.46
N TYR A 239 -10.42 19.78 10.82
CA TYR A 239 -11.25 20.82 10.22
C TYR A 239 -11.11 20.86 8.71
N ARG A 240 -12.21 21.16 8.03
CA ARG A 240 -12.27 21.38 6.58
C ARG A 240 -11.65 20.25 5.77
N LEU A 241 -11.91 19.01 6.18
CA LEU A 241 -11.36 17.82 5.56
C LEU A 241 -11.96 17.64 4.16
N ARG A 242 -11.10 17.58 3.14
CA ARG A 242 -11.55 17.38 1.75
C ARG A 242 -11.65 15.88 1.50
N VAL A 243 -12.83 15.43 1.09
CA VAL A 243 -13.04 14.03 0.70
C VAL A 243 -13.78 13.96 -0.63
N ALA A 244 -13.36 13.02 -1.47
CA ALA A 244 -14.00 12.74 -2.74
C ALA A 244 -14.31 11.24 -2.82
N LEU A 245 -15.60 10.90 -2.93
CA LEU A 245 -16.04 9.52 -3.07
C LEU A 245 -16.31 9.22 -4.55
N LYS A 246 -15.63 8.19 -5.09
CA LYS A 246 -15.84 7.72 -6.45
C LYS A 246 -17.23 7.11 -6.57
N ARG A 247 -18.01 7.57 -7.55
CA ARG A 247 -19.37 7.08 -7.83
C ARG A 247 -19.70 7.20 -9.31
N GLU A 248 -20.54 6.29 -9.79
CA GLU A 248 -20.98 6.26 -11.19
C GLU A 248 -21.91 7.43 -11.56
N GLN A 249 -22.63 7.98 -10.58
CA GLN A 249 -23.63 9.03 -10.78
C GLN A 249 -23.49 10.11 -9.70
N GLU A 250 -23.96 11.31 -10.03
CA GLU A 250 -24.06 12.43 -9.09
C GLU A 250 -25.04 12.08 -7.96
N PRO A 251 -24.68 12.30 -6.68
CA PRO A 251 -25.61 12.11 -5.58
C PRO A 251 -26.84 13.00 -5.71
N ALA A 252 -28.06 12.44 -5.57
CA ALA A 252 -29.26 13.24 -5.36
C ALA A 252 -29.19 14.12 -4.10
N ARG A 253 -28.51 13.63 -3.05
CA ARG A 253 -28.34 14.34 -1.79
C ARG A 253 -27.05 13.94 -1.08
N VAL A 254 -26.41 14.92 -0.45
CA VAL A 254 -25.28 14.72 0.47
C VAL A 254 -25.52 15.44 1.78
N TYR A 255 -25.26 14.76 2.90
CA TYR A 255 -25.47 15.32 4.23
C TYR A 255 -24.60 14.66 5.30
N LEU A 256 -24.44 15.33 6.45
CA LEU A 256 -23.76 14.78 7.63
C LEU A 256 -24.71 13.91 8.45
N ALA A 257 -24.23 12.77 8.94
CA ALA A 257 -24.95 11.96 9.92
C ALA A 257 -24.19 11.91 11.25
N PRO A 258 -24.89 12.06 12.40
CA PRO A 258 -26.35 11.97 12.54
C PRO A 258 -27.11 13.30 12.39
N SER A 259 -26.45 14.45 12.25
CA SER A 259 -27.14 15.76 12.34
C SER A 259 -28.18 16.02 11.24
N GLY A 260 -28.00 15.41 10.06
CA GLY A 260 -28.85 15.64 8.90
C GLY A 260 -28.49 16.91 8.12
N ASP A 261 -27.43 17.63 8.52
CA ASP A 261 -27.02 18.89 7.90
C ASP A 261 -26.64 18.66 6.44
N ALA A 262 -27.29 19.39 5.55
CA ALA A 262 -27.01 19.32 4.12
C ALA A 262 -25.57 19.79 3.83
N MET A 263 -24.90 19.11 2.90
CA MET A 263 -23.56 19.47 2.44
C MET A 263 -23.58 19.90 0.98
N ALA A 264 -22.85 20.97 0.67
CA ALA A 264 -22.50 21.26 -0.71
C ALA A 264 -21.63 20.13 -1.27
N CYS A 265 -21.97 19.65 -2.45
CA CYS A 265 -21.25 18.61 -3.16
C CYS A 265 -20.97 19.07 -4.59
N THR A 266 -19.77 18.84 -5.08
CA THR A 266 -19.43 19.02 -6.50
C THR A 266 -19.20 17.65 -7.11
N TYR A 267 -19.96 17.28 -8.13
CA TYR A 267 -19.71 16.05 -8.88
C TYR A 267 -18.84 16.34 -10.11
N ARG A 268 -17.63 15.76 -10.16
CA ARG A 268 -16.69 15.96 -11.26
C ARG A 268 -15.83 14.73 -11.47
N GLY A 269 -15.64 14.32 -12.72
CA GLY A 269 -14.71 13.24 -13.09
C GLY A 269 -15.01 11.90 -12.41
N GLY A 270 -16.28 11.61 -12.12
CA GLY A 270 -16.69 10.38 -11.41
C GLY A 270 -16.56 10.43 -9.89
N TYR A 271 -16.36 11.61 -9.30
CA TYR A 271 -16.23 11.80 -7.86
C TYR A 271 -17.23 12.82 -7.31
N ALA A 272 -17.85 12.49 -6.17
CA ALA A 272 -18.61 13.41 -5.35
C ALA A 272 -17.66 14.06 -4.32
N GLU A 273 -17.30 15.31 -4.55
CA GLU A 273 -16.33 16.08 -3.75
C GLU A 273 -17.06 16.93 -2.70
N VAL A 274 -16.62 16.85 -1.45
CA VAL A 274 -17.18 17.59 -0.32
C VAL A 274 -16.07 18.06 0.63
N VAL A 275 -16.39 19.08 1.43
CA VAL A 275 -15.53 19.56 2.51
C VAL A 275 -16.25 19.33 3.83
N VAL A 276 -15.79 18.34 4.60
CA VAL A 276 -16.34 18.04 5.93
C VAL A 276 -15.88 19.13 6.89
N PRO A 277 -16.80 19.88 7.51
CA PRO A 277 -16.44 21.07 8.29
C PRO A 277 -15.61 20.71 9.52
N GLU A 278 -16.01 19.65 10.24
CA GLU A 278 -15.34 19.16 11.44
C GLU A 278 -15.51 17.64 11.57
N VAL A 279 -14.43 16.96 11.96
CA VAL A 279 -14.43 15.57 12.44
C VAL A 279 -13.87 15.60 13.86
N ARG A 280 -14.76 15.55 14.85
CA ARG A 280 -14.37 15.48 16.27
C ARG A 280 -14.57 14.05 16.77
N GLY A 281 -13.52 13.25 16.66
CA GLY A 281 -13.54 11.82 16.99
C GLY A 281 -14.16 10.97 15.89
N HIS A 282 -15.40 11.28 15.47
CA HIS A 282 -16.01 10.65 14.30
C HIS A 282 -16.97 11.58 13.55
N GLN A 283 -17.21 11.27 12.28
CA GLN A 283 -18.19 11.94 11.43
C GLN A 283 -18.61 11.02 10.29
N MET A 284 -19.87 11.09 9.86
CA MET A 284 -20.35 10.35 8.69
C MET A 284 -20.83 11.31 7.62
N VAL A 285 -20.41 11.08 6.37
CA VAL A 285 -20.96 11.73 5.19
C VAL A 285 -21.80 10.72 4.43
N VAL A 286 -23.08 11.02 4.27
CA VAL A 286 -24.02 10.18 3.53
C VAL A 286 -24.19 10.73 2.13
N PHE A 287 -24.06 9.87 1.14
CA PHE A 287 -24.30 10.16 -0.26
C PHE A 287 -25.43 9.28 -0.77
N GLU A 288 -26.61 9.86 -0.99
CA GLU A 288 -27.77 9.17 -1.56
C GLU A 288 -27.62 9.08 -3.09
N ASP A 289 -28.17 8.03 -3.70
CA ASP A 289 -28.28 7.93 -5.16
C ASP A 289 -29.33 8.91 -5.69
#